data_AF-A0A0S7YWN5-F1
#
_entry.id   AF-A0A0S7YWN5-F1
#
_cell.length_a   1.000
_cell.length_b   1.000
_cell.length_c   1.000
_cell.angle_alpha   90.00
_cell.angle_beta   90.00
_cell.angle_gamma   90.00
#
_symmetry.space_group_name_H-M   'P 1'
#
loop_
_entity.id
_entity.type
_entity.pdbx_description
1 polymer ?
#
loop_
_entity_poly.entity_id
_entity_poly.type
_entity_poly.pdbx_seq_one_letter_code
_entity_poly.pdbx_strand_id
1 'polypeptide(L)'
;MSMAQEEEYILAHEDVFGNLRRPQVGFSHETHVDKLEDGGCGKCHHAPDDKTGQLGYIDGDEQPCMECHGLQKANRIPALREAYHANCTGCHRDQIKSGNLQSGPTTCGGCHRKN
;
A
#
# COMPACT_ATOMS: atom_id res chain seq x y z
N MET A 1 -0.42 14.11 20.66
CA MET A 1 1.00 13.71 20.60
C MET A 1 1.07 12.34 19.94
N SER A 2 1.44 12.30 18.66
CA SER A 2 2.16 11.20 17.98
C SER A 2 2.07 11.49 16.48
N MET A 3 3.01 12.27 15.96
CA MET A 3 3.28 12.27 14.53
C MET A 3 4.23 11.10 14.29
N ALA A 4 3.70 9.94 13.93
CA ALA A 4 4.51 8.73 13.75
C ALA A 4 4.94 8.49 12.28
N GLN A 5 4.29 9.15 11.30
CA GLN A 5 4.66 9.10 9.88
C GLN A 5 4.52 10.50 9.27
N GLU A 6 5.42 10.87 8.35
CA GLU A 6 5.39 12.16 7.63
C GLU A 6 4.09 12.28 6.80
N GLU A 7 3.51 13.49 6.70
CA GLU A 7 2.23 13.77 6.02
C GLU A 7 2.18 13.26 4.57
N GLU A 8 3.33 13.26 3.89
CA GLU A 8 3.51 12.72 2.56
C GLU A 8 4.79 11.90 2.50
N TYR A 9 4.64 10.61 2.20
CA TYR A 9 5.74 9.66 2.04
C TYR A 9 5.90 9.29 0.57
N ILE A 10 7.15 9.18 0.12
CA ILE A 10 7.48 8.79 -1.25
C ILE A 10 7.69 7.29 -1.35
N LEU A 11 6.77 6.60 -2.02
CA LEU A 11 6.89 5.20 -2.41
C LEU A 11 7.86 5.08 -3.61
N ALA A 12 9.16 5.07 -3.30
CA ALA A 12 10.23 4.84 -4.27
C ALA A 12 10.88 3.46 -4.10
N HIS A 13 11.29 3.10 -2.88
CA HIS A 13 11.97 1.85 -2.54
C HIS A 13 13.14 1.52 -3.51
N GLU A 14 14.05 2.47 -3.72
CA GLU A 14 15.22 2.29 -4.58
C GLU A 14 16.15 1.17 -4.08
N ASP A 15 16.11 0.86 -2.80
CA ASP A 15 16.81 -0.28 -2.20
C ASP A 15 16.24 -1.64 -2.65
N VAL A 16 14.94 -1.70 -3.01
CA VAL A 16 14.29 -2.90 -3.56
C VAL A 16 14.34 -2.90 -5.09
N PHE A 17 14.05 -1.77 -5.73
CA PHE A 17 13.90 -1.69 -7.18
C PHE A 17 15.17 -1.30 -7.93
N GLY A 18 16.16 -0.73 -7.25
CA GLY A 18 17.31 -0.08 -7.88
C GLY A 18 16.84 1.08 -8.76
N ASN A 19 17.00 0.92 -10.07
CA ASN A 19 16.58 1.94 -11.04
C ASN A 19 15.07 1.92 -11.27
N LEU A 20 14.40 3.02 -10.89
CA LEU A 20 12.96 3.18 -11.07
C LEU A 20 12.58 3.28 -12.56
N ARG A 21 11.58 2.50 -12.98
CA ARG A 21 11.05 2.51 -14.37
C ARG A 21 9.91 3.51 -14.58
N ARG A 22 9.41 4.11 -13.50
CA ARG A 22 8.31 5.08 -13.46
C ARG A 22 8.64 6.15 -12.42
N PRO A 23 8.07 7.36 -12.54
CA PRO A 23 8.16 8.36 -11.48
C PRO A 23 7.72 7.80 -10.12
N GLN A 24 8.32 8.31 -9.05
CA GLN A 24 7.97 7.97 -7.67
C GLN A 24 6.51 8.33 -7.36
N VAL A 25 5.88 7.59 -6.44
CA VAL A 25 4.48 7.83 -6.05
C VAL A 25 4.44 8.49 -4.68
N GLY A 26 3.90 9.70 -4.60
CA GLY A 26 3.56 10.32 -3.33
C GLY A 26 2.34 9.64 -2.71
N PHE A 27 2.42 9.34 -1.42
CA PHE A 27 1.38 8.67 -0.64
C PHE A 27 1.14 9.42 0.66
N SER A 28 -0.10 9.81 0.92
CA SER A 28 -0.52 10.42 2.18
C SER A 28 -1.21 9.37 3.05
N HIS A 29 -0.58 8.99 4.15
CA HIS A 29 -1.17 8.04 5.11
C HIS A 29 -2.43 8.64 5.76
N GLU A 30 -2.36 9.91 6.16
CA GLU A 30 -3.48 10.66 6.76
C GLU A 30 -4.72 10.66 5.86
N THR A 31 -4.57 10.98 4.58
CA THR A 31 -5.70 10.96 3.63
C THR A 31 -6.37 9.58 3.57
N HIS A 32 -5.60 8.50 3.65
CA HIS A 32 -6.17 7.15 3.62
C HIS A 32 -6.87 6.82 4.94
N VAL A 33 -6.27 7.15 6.09
CA VAL A 33 -6.89 6.93 7.40
C VAL A 33 -8.21 7.69 7.51
N ASP A 34 -8.22 8.98 7.15
CA ASP A 34 -9.40 9.84 7.24
C ASP A 34 -10.53 9.42 6.30
N LYS A 35 -10.21 8.88 5.12
CA LYS A 35 -11.21 8.45 4.13
C LYS A 35 -11.67 7.01 4.31
N LEU A 36 -10.94 6.22 5.07
CA LEU A 36 -11.24 4.81 5.36
C LEU A 36 -11.78 4.65 6.79
N GLU A 37 -12.56 5.60 7.33
CA GLU A 37 -13.03 5.66 8.73
C GLU A 37 -13.37 4.29 9.36
N ASP A 38 -14.00 3.36 8.62
CA ASP A 38 -14.37 1.99 9.08
C ASP A 38 -13.44 0.86 8.60
N GLY A 39 -12.48 1.16 7.74
CA GLY A 39 -11.57 0.19 7.12
C GLY A 39 -10.50 -0.31 8.08
N GLY A 40 -9.96 0.59 8.91
CA GLY A 40 -8.87 0.31 9.84
C GLY A 40 -7.53 0.01 9.17
N CYS A 41 -6.48 -0.06 9.99
CA CYS A 41 -5.09 -0.30 9.56
C CYS A 41 -4.94 -1.61 8.75
N GLY A 42 -5.78 -2.60 9.05
CA GLY A 42 -5.85 -3.91 8.40
C GLY A 42 -6.22 -3.92 6.92
N LYS A 43 -6.68 -2.80 6.34
CA LYS A 43 -6.85 -2.70 4.88
C LYS A 43 -5.53 -2.73 4.12
N CYS A 44 -4.44 -2.33 4.77
CA CYS A 44 -3.12 -2.27 4.17
C CYS A 44 -2.13 -3.13 4.95
N HIS A 45 -2.02 -2.91 6.26
CA HIS A 45 -1.12 -3.64 7.13
C HIS A 45 -1.70 -5.00 7.46
N HIS A 46 -1.13 -6.02 6.83
CA HIS A 46 -1.47 -7.41 7.08
C HIS A 46 -0.22 -8.19 7.46
N ALA A 47 -0.39 -9.10 8.40
CA ALA A 47 0.62 -10.02 8.86
C ALA A 47 0.05 -11.44 8.90
N PRO A 48 0.88 -12.46 8.67
CA PRO A 48 0.47 -13.84 8.90
C PRO A 48 0.30 -14.08 10.40
N ASP A 49 -0.83 -14.66 10.80
CA ASP A 49 -1.03 -15.13 12.17
C ASP A 49 -0.12 -16.35 12.42
N ASP A 50 0.71 -16.29 13.47
CA ASP A 50 1.71 -17.32 13.79
C ASP A 50 1.12 -18.72 14.03
N LYS A 51 -0.16 -18.81 14.41
CA LYS A 51 -0.81 -20.08 14.77
C LYS A 51 -1.51 -20.73 13.57
N THR A 52 -2.11 -19.92 12.70
CA THR A 52 -2.97 -20.37 11.62
C THR A 52 -2.35 -20.15 10.23
N GLY A 53 -1.36 -19.27 10.12
CA GLY A 53 -0.76 -18.82 8.87
C GLY A 53 -1.72 -18.03 7.97
N GLN A 54 -2.88 -17.62 8.49
CA GLN A 54 -3.83 -16.78 7.77
C GLN A 54 -3.40 -15.32 7.84
N LEU A 55 -3.64 -14.55 6.78
CA LEU A 55 -3.36 -13.11 6.77
C LEU A 55 -4.46 -12.37 7.53
N GLY A 56 -4.06 -11.52 8.46
CA GLY A 56 -4.94 -10.66 9.24
C GLY A 56 -4.22 -9.39 9.68
N TYR A 57 -4.93 -8.55 10.43
CA TYR A 57 -4.34 -7.40 11.09
C TYR A 57 -3.87 -7.78 12.49
N ILE A 58 -2.64 -7.38 12.84
CA ILE A 58 -2.06 -7.53 14.16
C ILE A 58 -1.71 -6.12 14.63
N ASP A 59 -2.44 -5.65 15.64
CA ASP A 59 -2.29 -4.29 16.18
C ASP A 59 -0.90 -4.09 16.79
N GLY A 60 -0.19 -3.04 16.34
CA GLY A 60 1.17 -2.73 16.78
C GLY A 60 2.28 -3.47 16.02
N ASP A 61 1.94 -4.26 15.00
CA ASP A 61 2.91 -4.92 14.11
C ASP A 61 2.87 -4.34 12.67
N GLU A 62 2.56 -3.04 12.55
CA GLU A 62 2.54 -2.34 11.28
C GLU A 62 3.97 -2.19 10.73
N GLN A 63 4.37 -3.12 9.87
CA GLN A 63 5.67 -3.07 9.19
C GLN A 63 5.57 -2.47 7.78
N PRO A 64 6.67 -1.88 7.26
CA PRO A 64 6.78 -1.53 5.85
C PRO A 64 6.59 -2.74 4.95
N CYS A 65 5.93 -2.56 3.79
CA CYS A 65 5.64 -3.66 2.87
C CYS A 65 6.92 -4.40 2.42
N MET A 66 8.02 -3.67 2.28
CA MET A 66 9.32 -4.18 1.82
C MET A 66 9.98 -5.20 2.76
N GLU A 67 9.60 -5.25 4.04
CA GLU A 67 10.12 -6.23 5.00
C GLU A 67 9.76 -7.66 4.58
N CYS A 68 8.57 -7.85 3.99
CA CYS A 68 8.11 -9.15 3.50
C CYS A 68 8.13 -9.25 1.97
N HIS A 69 7.76 -8.17 1.27
CA HIS A 69 7.63 -8.16 -0.18
C HIS A 69 8.90 -7.64 -0.86
N GLY A 70 9.66 -8.54 -1.48
CA GLY A 70 10.87 -8.20 -2.22
C GLY A 70 10.64 -7.89 -3.70
N LEU A 71 11.75 -7.73 -4.45
CA LEU A 71 11.73 -7.46 -5.90
C LEU A 71 11.02 -8.55 -6.71
N GLN A 72 11.15 -9.81 -6.29
CA GLN A 72 10.54 -10.97 -6.92
C GLN A 72 9.63 -11.69 -5.92
N LYS A 73 8.66 -12.43 -6.46
CA LYS A 73 7.81 -13.30 -5.66
C LYS A 73 8.66 -14.34 -4.92
N ALA A 74 8.38 -14.54 -3.63
CA ALA A 74 9.01 -15.57 -2.81
C ALA A 74 7.93 -16.41 -2.12
N ASN A 75 7.93 -17.72 -2.34
CA ASN A 75 6.90 -18.62 -1.81
C ASN A 75 5.47 -18.15 -2.14
N ARG A 76 4.67 -17.88 -1.11
CA ARG A 76 3.29 -17.34 -1.21
C ARG A 76 3.24 -15.81 -1.15
N ILE A 77 4.39 -15.14 -1.05
CA ILE A 77 4.49 -13.67 -0.91
C ILE A 77 4.71 -13.06 -2.31
N PRO A 78 3.78 -12.24 -2.83
CA PRO A 78 3.93 -11.57 -4.12
C PRO A 78 5.08 -10.56 -4.10
N ALA A 79 5.60 -10.21 -5.28
CA ALA A 79 6.60 -9.15 -5.39
C ALA A 79 6.03 -7.80 -4.91
N LEU A 80 6.88 -6.89 -4.42
CA LEU A 80 6.47 -5.58 -3.88
C LEU A 80 5.61 -4.78 -4.87
N ARG A 81 6.01 -4.76 -6.14
CA ARG A 81 5.25 -4.12 -7.22
C ARG A 81 3.83 -4.71 -7.34
N GLU A 82 3.70 -6.02 -7.22
CA GLU A 82 2.41 -6.71 -7.34
C GLU A 82 1.54 -6.45 -6.11
N ALA A 83 2.13 -6.45 -4.92
CA ALA A 83 1.46 -6.09 -3.68
C ALA A 83 0.88 -4.67 -3.75
N TYR A 84 1.67 -3.67 -4.19
CA TYR A 84 1.17 -2.31 -4.37
C TYR A 84 0.04 -2.21 -5.39
N HIS A 85 0.19 -2.79 -6.58
CA HIS A 85 -0.86 -2.70 -7.60
C HIS A 85 -2.13 -3.46 -7.20
N ALA A 86 -2.00 -4.60 -6.51
CA ALA A 86 -3.13 -5.35 -6.01
C ALA A 86 -3.87 -4.56 -4.93
N ASN A 87 -3.15 -4.02 -3.95
CA ASN A 87 -3.77 -3.33 -2.83
C ASN A 87 -4.29 -1.94 -3.20
N CYS A 88 -3.41 -1.06 -3.70
CA CYS A 88 -3.75 0.34 -3.97
C CYS A 88 -4.74 0.44 -5.15
N THR A 89 -4.37 -0.10 -6.30
CA THR A 89 -5.21 0.01 -7.50
C THR A 89 -6.45 -0.85 -7.41
N GLY A 90 -6.39 -2.00 -6.73
CA GLY A 90 -7.55 -2.85 -6.46
C GLY A 90 -8.59 -2.12 -5.61
N CYS A 91 -8.18 -1.62 -4.44
CA CYS A 91 -9.06 -0.85 -3.56
C CYS A 91 -9.66 0.35 -4.29
N HIS A 92 -8.86 1.14 -5.00
CA HIS A 92 -9.38 2.30 -5.73
C HIS A 92 -10.45 1.93 -6.76
N ARG A 93 -10.24 0.85 -7.52
CA ARG A 93 -11.22 0.36 -8.48
C ARG A 93 -12.50 -0.10 -7.80
N ASP A 94 -12.39 -0.79 -6.67
CA ASP A 94 -13.55 -1.32 -5.96
C ASP A 94 -14.37 -0.23 -5.28
N GLN A 95 -13.72 0.82 -4.77
CA GLN A 95 -14.39 2.03 -4.30
C GLN A 95 -15.16 2.72 -5.43
N ILE A 96 -14.55 2.89 -6.61
CA ILE A 96 -15.21 3.49 -7.78
C ILE A 96 -16.42 2.65 -8.21
N LYS A 97 -16.26 1.31 -8.29
CA LYS A 97 -17.36 0.40 -8.64
C LYS A 97 -18.50 0.47 -7.63
N SER A 98 -18.19 0.70 -6.36
CA SER A 98 -19.16 0.87 -5.28
C SER A 98 -19.83 2.25 -5.27
N GLY A 99 -19.53 3.10 -6.26
CA GLY A 99 -20.12 4.43 -6.41
C GLY A 99 -19.34 5.55 -5.72
N ASN A 100 -18.22 5.25 -5.05
CA ASN A 100 -17.35 6.27 -4.47
C ASN A 100 -16.40 6.84 -5.53
N LEU A 101 -16.87 7.88 -6.22
CA LEU A 101 -16.10 8.60 -7.25
C LEU A 101 -14.96 9.46 -6.67
N GLN A 102 -14.86 9.59 -5.34
CA GLN A 102 -13.76 10.31 -4.66
C GLN A 102 -12.57 9.38 -4.36
N SER A 103 -12.56 8.16 -4.89
CA SER A 103 -11.42 7.26 -4.73
C SER A 103 -10.18 7.75 -5.47
N GLY A 104 -9.02 7.21 -5.09
CA GLY A 104 -7.74 7.55 -5.67
C GLY A 104 -7.56 7.07 -7.13
N PRO A 105 -6.41 7.38 -7.73
CA PRO A 105 -6.13 7.08 -9.13
C PRO A 105 -6.09 5.58 -9.42
N THR A 106 -6.57 5.19 -10.61
CA THR A 106 -6.57 3.78 -11.08
C THR A 106 -5.75 3.53 -12.35
N THR A 107 -5.13 4.59 -12.88
CA THR A 107 -4.29 4.57 -14.08
C THR A 107 -2.81 4.74 -13.72
N CYS A 108 -1.92 4.22 -14.55
CA CYS A 108 -0.48 4.26 -14.29
C CYS A 108 0.03 5.69 -14.05
N GLY A 109 -0.36 6.64 -14.89
CA GLY A 109 0.07 8.04 -14.78
C GLY A 109 -0.70 8.84 -13.72
N GLY A 110 -1.81 8.32 -13.19
CA GLY A 110 -2.50 8.92 -12.06
C GLY A 110 -1.72 8.74 -10.76
N CYS A 111 -1.09 7.57 -10.57
CA CYS A 111 -0.20 7.31 -9.43
C CYS A 111 1.23 7.80 -9.72
N HIS A 112 1.81 7.33 -10.83
CA HIS A 112 3.17 7.68 -11.26
C HIS A 112 3.16 8.96 -12.10
N ARG A 113 2.79 10.08 -11.47
CA ARG A 113 2.70 11.38 -12.14
C ARG A 113 4.09 11.80 -12.63
N LYS A 114 4.15 12.27 -13.87
CA LYS A 114 5.36 12.93 -14.36
C LYS A 114 5.44 14.29 -13.68
N ASN A 115 6.54 14.53 -12.99
CA ASN A 115 6.89 15.85 -12.47
C ASN A 115 7.18 16.79 -13.64
#